data_AF-A0A1V4AUP6-F1
#
_entry.id   AF-A0A1V4AUP6-F1
#
_cell.length_a   1.000
_cell.length_b   1.000
_cell.length_c   1.000
_cell.angle_alpha   90.00
_cell.angle_beta   90.00
_cell.angle_gamma   90.00
#
_symmetry.space_group_name_H-M   'P 1'
#
loop_
_entity.id
_entity.type
_entity.pdbx_description
1 polymer ?
#
loop_
_entity_poly.entity_id
_entity_poly.type
_entity_poly.pdbx_seq_one_letter_code
_entity_poly.pdbx_strand_id
1 'polypeptide(L)'
;MLMFLSKGENAINEFSNHDLRKWLYRESEQAGENQQKKYSGCTTRQLKLLRAHGLIRKVPRANRSVLTEKGRKFSCSLMTASALDIKTLTEMAA
;
A
#
# COMPACT_ATOMS: atom_id res chain seq x y z
N MET A 1 -1.73 -0.70 5.78
CA MET A 1 -1.44 -0.89 4.34
C MET A 1 -1.93 0.29 3.51
N LEU A 2 -3.21 0.62 3.54
CA LEU A 2 -3.74 1.68 2.67
C LEU A 2 -3.16 3.06 2.99
N MET A 3 -2.83 3.34 4.26
CA MET A 3 -2.06 4.53 4.66
C MET A 3 -0.65 4.59 4.03
N PHE A 4 -0.03 3.45 3.72
CA PHE A 4 1.27 3.44 3.04
C PHE A 4 1.14 3.94 1.60
N LEU A 5 0.07 3.53 0.90
CA LEU A 5 -0.20 3.95 -0.47
C LEU A 5 -0.60 5.43 -0.54
N SER A 6 -1.25 5.95 0.50
CA SER A 6 -1.70 7.33 0.53
C SER A 6 -0.61 8.34 0.94
N LYS A 7 0.51 7.89 1.52
CA LYS A 7 1.69 8.76 1.69
C LYS A 7 2.17 9.26 0.32
N GLY A 8 2.20 10.57 0.14
CA GLY A 8 2.54 11.22 -1.12
C GLY A 8 3.85 10.73 -1.74
N GLU A 9 4.85 10.42 -0.91
CA GLU A 9 6.13 9.84 -1.35
C GLU A 9 5.95 8.51 -2.10
N ASN A 10 5.05 7.63 -1.67
CA ASN A 10 4.79 6.34 -2.32
C ASN A 10 3.76 6.42 -3.46
N ALA A 11 2.99 7.51 -3.50
CA ALA A 11 2.12 7.85 -4.62
C ALA A 11 2.90 8.36 -5.84
N ILE A 12 4.02 9.01 -5.57
CA ILE A 12 4.92 9.58 -6.58
C ILE A 12 6.03 8.60 -6.94
N ASN A 13 6.62 7.91 -5.95
CA ASN A 13 7.76 7.03 -6.15
C ASN A 13 7.40 5.55 -6.29
N GLU A 14 8.34 4.79 -6.86
CA GLU A 14 8.26 3.34 -6.98
C GLU A 14 8.71 2.65 -5.68
N PHE A 15 7.91 1.72 -5.17
CA PHE A 15 8.21 0.98 -3.94
C PHE A 15 8.37 -0.53 -4.19
N SER A 16 9.22 -1.17 -3.39
CA SER A 16 9.49 -2.60 -3.45
C SER A 16 8.65 -3.40 -2.43
N ASN A 17 8.69 -4.73 -2.53
CA ASN A 17 8.17 -5.61 -1.47
C ASN A 17 8.84 -5.33 -0.12
N HIS A 18 10.16 -5.07 -0.15
CA HIS A 18 10.94 -4.77 1.04
C HIS A 18 10.44 -3.51 1.74
N ASP A 19 10.22 -2.41 0.99
CA ASP A 19 9.79 -1.13 1.56
C ASP A 19 8.42 -1.27 2.25
N LEU A 20 7.52 -2.01 1.61
CA LEU A 20 6.19 -2.28 2.16
C LEU A 20 6.23 -3.22 3.36
N ARG A 21 7.08 -4.25 3.30
CA ARG A 21 7.30 -5.18 4.41
C ARG A 21 7.85 -4.44 5.63
N LYS A 22 8.84 -3.56 5.45
CA LYS A 22 9.43 -2.73 6.51
C LYS A 22 8.39 -1.81 7.16
N TRP A 23 7.43 -1.31 6.39
CA TRP A 23 6.34 -0.49 6.92
C TRP A 23 5.30 -1.30 7.69
N LEU A 24 4.94 -2.49 7.21
CA LEU A 24 3.91 -3.34 7.83
C LEU A 24 4.41 -4.14 9.03
N TYR A 25 5.67 -4.58 8.98
CA TYR A 25 6.29 -5.51 9.92
C TYR A 25 7.66 -4.95 10.30
N ARG A 26 7.70 -4.00 11.24
CA ARG A 26 8.94 -3.28 11.58
C ARG A 26 9.99 -4.24 12.18
N GLU A 27 9.51 -5.24 12.90
CA GLU A 27 10.27 -6.35 13.48
C GLU A 27 10.84 -7.32 12.44
N SER A 28 10.34 -7.29 11.19
CA SER A 28 10.80 -8.23 10.16
C SER A 28 12.29 -8.08 9.82
N GLU A 29 12.88 -6.90 10.01
CA GLU A 29 14.32 -6.68 9.78
C GLU A 29 15.19 -7.40 10.82
N GLN A 30 14.67 -7.63 12.02
CA GLN A 30 15.37 -8.31 13.12
C GLN A 30 14.98 -9.78 13.24
N ALA A 31 13.99 -10.22 12.46
CA ALA A 31 13.50 -11.59 12.49
C ALA A 31 14.47 -12.55 11.79
N GLY A 32 14.57 -13.78 12.29
CA GLY A 32 15.35 -14.83 11.63
C GLY A 32 14.84 -15.15 10.22
N GLU A 33 15.69 -15.75 9.38
CA GLU A 33 15.45 -15.94 7.94
C GLU A 33 14.08 -16.58 7.61
N ASN A 34 13.67 -17.60 8.37
CA ASN A 34 12.38 -18.27 8.14
C ASN A 34 11.19 -17.33 8.33
N GLN A 35 11.27 -16.44 9.32
CA GLN A 35 10.19 -15.51 9.61
C GLN A 35 10.19 -14.35 8.60
N GLN A 36 11.36 -13.90 8.15
CA GLN A 36 11.49 -12.95 7.04
C GLN A 36 10.84 -13.46 5.75
N LYS A 37 11.09 -14.73 5.38
CA LYS A 37 10.46 -15.35 4.21
C LYS A 37 8.93 -15.36 4.31
N LYS A 38 8.38 -15.67 5.49
CA LYS A 38 6.93 -15.60 5.74
C LYS A 38 6.38 -14.18 5.54
N TYR A 39 7.00 -13.16 6.13
CA TYR A 39 6.58 -11.77 5.95
C TYR A 39 6.66 -11.31 4.48
N SER A 40 7.73 -11.69 3.77
CA SER A 40 7.86 -11.38 2.35
C SER A 40 6.76 -12.05 1.51
N GLY A 41 6.41 -13.30 1.81
CA GLY A 41 5.29 -14.02 1.19
C GLY A 41 3.94 -13.33 1.41
N CYS A 42 3.64 -12.96 2.67
CA CYS A 42 2.44 -12.20 3.02
C CYS A 42 2.36 -10.86 2.27
N THR A 43 3.46 -10.12 2.26
CA THR A 43 3.56 -8.83 1.56
C THR A 43 3.38 -9.00 0.04
N THR A 44 3.96 -10.06 -0.53
CA THR A 44 3.81 -10.39 -1.96
C THR A 44 2.35 -10.69 -2.31
N ARG A 45 1.64 -11.43 -1.46
CA ARG A 45 0.21 -11.70 -1.64
C ARG A 45 -0.61 -10.41 -1.62
N GLN A 46 -0.34 -9.49 -0.70
CA GLN A 46 -1.03 -8.20 -0.66
C GLN A 46 -0.76 -7.36 -1.91
N LEU A 47 0.49 -7.30 -2.40
CA LEU A 47 0.82 -6.65 -3.68
C LEU A 47 0.05 -7.26 -4.85
N LYS A 48 -0.11 -8.59 -4.89
CA LYS A 48 -0.90 -9.26 -5.93
C LYS A 48 -2.36 -8.83 -5.90
N LEU A 49 -2.98 -8.75 -4.71
CA LEU A 49 -4.36 -8.29 -4.56
C LEU A 49 -4.53 -6.83 -5.05
N LEU A 50 -3.62 -5.94 -4.65
CA LEU A 50 -3.65 -4.54 -5.10
C LEU A 50 -3.51 -4.42 -6.63
N ARG A 51 -2.70 -5.29 -7.27
CA ARG A 51 -2.60 -5.36 -8.74
C ARG A 51 -3.88 -5.87 -9.37
N ALA A 52 -4.50 -6.92 -8.80
CA ALA A 52 -5.75 -7.46 -9.30
C ALA A 52 -6.89 -6.41 -9.28
N HIS A 53 -6.90 -5.53 -8.28
CA HIS A 53 -7.84 -4.41 -8.23
C HIS A 53 -7.43 -3.19 -9.09
N GLY A 54 -6.28 -3.26 -9.76
CA GLY A 54 -5.76 -2.21 -10.63
C GLY A 54 -5.26 -0.98 -9.87
N LEU A 55 -4.99 -1.09 -8.56
CA LEU A 55 -4.51 0.04 -7.75
C LEU A 55 -3.01 0.27 -7.95
N ILE A 56 -2.24 -0.79 -8.19
CA ILE A 56 -0.80 -0.70 -8.46
C ILE A 56 -0.45 -1.48 -9.72
N ARG A 57 0.66 -1.13 -10.37
CA ARG A 57 1.26 -1.90 -11.47
C ARG A 57 2.71 -2.24 -11.17
N LYS A 58 3.20 -3.36 -11.71
CA LYS A 58 4.62 -3.71 -11.64
C LYS A 58 5.40 -2.89 -12.68
N VAL A 59 6.57 -2.40 -12.30
CA VAL A 59 7.48 -1.71 -13.21
C VAL A 59 8.28 -2.77 -14.00
N PRO A 60 8.30 -2.72 -15.35
CA PRO A 60 9.08 -3.65 -16.14
C PRO A 60 10.56 -3.61 -15.75
N ARG A 61 11.23 -4.76 -15.71
CA ARG A 61 12.66 -4.90 -15.39
C ARG A 61 13.07 -4.42 -13.98
N ALA A 62 12.11 -4.04 -13.14
CA ALA A 62 12.33 -3.72 -11.74
C ALA A 62 11.47 -4.60 -10.82
N ASN A 63 11.97 -4.90 -9.63
CA ASN A 63 11.17 -5.52 -8.56
C ASN A 63 10.36 -4.46 -7.77
N ARG A 64 9.94 -3.41 -8.47
CA ARG A 64 9.21 -2.28 -7.93
C ARG A 64 7.79 -2.24 -8.46
N SER A 65 6.91 -1.65 -7.66
CA SER A 65 5.53 -1.37 -7.99
C SER A 65 5.28 0.13 -7.88
N VAL A 66 4.37 0.64 -8.70
CA VAL A 66 3.95 2.04 -8.68
C VAL A 66 2.43 2.12 -8.64
N LEU A 67 1.89 3.15 -8.02
CA LEU A 67 0.45 3.41 -8.02
C LEU A 67 -0.04 3.75 -9.44
N THR A 68 -1.19 3.20 -9.81
CA THR A 68 -1.91 3.61 -11.02
C THR A 68 -2.67 4.90 -10.74
N GLU A 69 -3.23 5.52 -11.78
CA GLU A 69 -4.14 6.67 -11.59
C GLU A 69 -5.34 6.31 -10.69
N LYS A 70 -5.93 5.13 -10.90
CA LYS A 70 -7.00 4.59 -10.04
C LYS A 70 -6.52 4.45 -8.59
N GLY A 71 -5.33 3.90 -8.39
CA GLY A 71 -4.71 3.77 -7.08
C GLY A 71 -4.51 5.11 -6.38
N ARG A 72 -4.01 6.12 -7.09
CA ARG A 72 -3.81 7.47 -6.57
C ARG A 72 -5.14 8.10 -6.14
N LYS A 73 -6.16 8.06 -7.01
CA LYS A 73 -7.51 8.57 -6.70
C LYS A 73 -8.09 7.87 -5.46
N PHE A 74 -8.04 6.54 -5.43
CA PHE A 74 -8.53 5.75 -4.30
C PHE A 74 -7.80 6.08 -2.99
N SER A 75 -6.47 6.15 -3.02
CA SER A 75 -5.67 6.48 -1.85
C SER A 75 -5.93 7.89 -1.34
N CYS A 76 -6.13 8.86 -2.25
CA CYS A 76 -6.50 10.23 -1.90
C CYS A 76 -7.89 10.29 -1.26
N SER A 77 -8.91 9.70 -1.90
CA SER A 77 -10.28 9.63 -1.36
C SER A 77 -10.32 8.96 0.02
N LEU A 78 -9.55 7.89 0.21
CA LEU A 78 -9.46 7.23 1.50
C LEU A 78 -8.80 8.12 2.56
N MET A 79 -7.75 8.87 2.20
CA MET A 79 -7.12 9.83 3.11
C MET A 79 -8.09 10.93 3.51
N THR A 80 -8.78 11.54 2.54
CA THR A 80 -9.80 12.57 2.78
C THR A 80 -10.92 12.03 3.67
N ALA A 81 -11.43 10.84 3.37
CA ALA A 81 -12.43 10.19 4.22
C ALA A 81 -11.89 9.94 5.63
N SER A 82 -10.65 9.44 5.79
CA SER A 82 -10.08 9.20 7.12
C SER A 82 -9.78 10.47 7.93
N ALA A 83 -9.67 11.62 7.27
CA ALA A 83 -9.45 12.92 7.91
C ALA A 83 -10.76 13.63 8.27
N LEU A 84 -11.88 13.22 7.66
CA LEU A 84 -13.21 13.71 7.99
C LEU A 84 -13.75 12.98 9.22
N ASP A 85 -14.43 13.72 10.09
CA ASP A 85 -15.15 13.12 11.21
C ASP A 85 -16.24 12.19 10.67
N ILE A 86 -16.50 11.07 11.36
CA ILE A 86 -17.42 10.02 10.88
C ILE A 86 -18.82 10.61 10.64
N LYS A 87 -19.19 11.64 11.41
CA LYS A 87 -20.45 12.37 11.29
C LYS A 87 -20.60 13.12 9.97
N THR A 88 -19.57 13.84 9.51
CA THR A 88 -19.61 14.58 8.24
C THR A 88 -19.57 13.64 7.03
N LEU A 89 -18.93 12.48 7.16
CA LEU A 89 -18.99 11.43 6.15
C LEU A 89 -20.40 10.85 5.96
N THR A 90 -21.13 10.62 7.04
CA THR A 90 -22.53 10.14 6.96
C THR A 90 -23.48 11.17 6.36
N GLU A 91 -23.25 12.46 6.61
CA GLU A 91 -24.06 13.55 6.05
C GLU A 91 -23.84 13.75 4.55
N MET A 92 -22.62 13.49 4.03
CA MET A 92 -22.31 13.59 2.59
C MET A 92 -22.81 12.41 1.74
N ALA A 93 -23.11 11.27 2.37
CA ALA A 93 -23.55 10.06 1.69
C ALA A 93 -25.08 9.92 1.60
N ALA A 94 -25.82 10.79 2.31
CA ALA A 94 -27.28 10.90 2.29
C ALA A 94 -27.74 11.87 1.20
#